data_AF-A0A6M1MNG5-F1
#
_entry.id   AF-A0A6M1MNG5-F1
#
_cell.length_a   1.000
_cell.length_b   1.000
_cell.length_c   1.000
_cell.angle_alpha   90.00
_cell.angle_beta   90.00
_cell.angle_gamma   90.00
#
_symmetry.space_group_name_H-M   'P 1'
#
loop_
_entity.id
_entity.type
_entity.pdbx_description
1 polymer ?
#
loop_
_entity_poly.entity_id
_entity_poly.type
_entity_poly.pdbx_seq_one_letter_code
_entity_poly.pdbx_strand_id
1 'polypeptide(L)'
;MRDELLPFLAENDPDARFLNAHFSTDPEETGAELDRRTARELQALAADLHPRSLHALAWRYRHGDDVPADHAKFKDLLAAAALLGNKPARQDLAHILERDLGLSGLGKRFPRNEDE
;
A
#
# COMPACT_ATOMS: atom_id res chain seq x y z
N MET A 1 -12.25 -10.99 13.17
CA MET A 1 -11.20 -10.61 12.20
C MET A 1 -9.78 -10.96 12.66
N ARG A 2 -9.22 -10.40 13.76
CA ARG A 2 -7.83 -10.77 14.17
C ARG A 2 -7.69 -12.25 14.54
N ASP A 3 -8.66 -12.81 15.28
CA ASP A 3 -8.63 -14.23 15.66
C ASP A 3 -8.65 -15.17 14.44
N GLU A 4 -9.33 -14.75 13.37
CA GLU A 4 -9.37 -15.48 12.10
C GLU A 4 -8.02 -15.42 11.35
N LEU A 5 -7.21 -14.38 11.58
CA LEU A 5 -5.88 -14.23 10.99
C LEU A 5 -4.80 -15.01 11.75
N LEU A 6 -5.02 -15.39 13.01
CA LEU A 6 -4.02 -16.05 13.86
C LEU A 6 -3.31 -17.26 13.22
N PRO A 7 -4.01 -18.22 12.56
CA PRO A 7 -3.31 -19.35 11.93
C PRO A 7 -2.36 -18.88 10.81
N PHE A 8 -2.80 -17.93 9.99
CA PHE A 8 -2.00 -17.38 8.89
C PHE A 8 -0.83 -16.53 9.40
N LEU A 9 -1.02 -15.80 10.49
CA LEU A 9 0.06 -15.05 11.16
C LEU A 9 1.12 -15.99 11.74
N ALA A 10 0.74 -17.16 12.26
CA ALA A 10 1.69 -18.17 12.73
C ALA A 10 2.54 -18.75 11.58
N GLU A 11 2.00 -18.76 10.36
CA GLU A 11 2.70 -19.17 9.14
C GLU A 11 3.47 -18.03 8.46
N ASN A 12 3.47 -16.83 9.05
CA ASN A 12 4.09 -15.61 8.50
C ASN A 12 3.51 -15.22 7.12
N ASP A 13 2.22 -15.50 6.91
CA ASP A 13 1.53 -15.15 5.65
C ASP A 13 1.53 -13.62 5.42
N PRO A 14 2.01 -13.15 4.26
CA PRO A 14 2.19 -11.73 4.00
C PRO A 14 0.86 -10.96 3.90
N ASP A 15 -0.21 -11.59 3.42
CA ASP A 15 -1.53 -10.97 3.34
C ASP A 15 -2.16 -10.83 4.73
N ALA A 16 -2.04 -11.84 5.59
CA ALA A 16 -2.49 -11.77 6.97
C ALA A 16 -1.72 -10.72 7.76
N ARG A 17 -0.39 -10.62 7.57
CA ARG A 17 0.45 -9.56 8.15
C ARG A 17 0.02 -8.18 7.68
N PHE A 18 -0.19 -8.01 6.38
CA PHE A 18 -0.70 -6.76 5.79
C PHE A 18 -2.04 -6.36 6.41
N LEU A 19 -3.00 -7.29 6.48
CA LEU A 19 -4.31 -7.01 7.06
C LEU A 19 -4.18 -6.64 8.55
N ASN A 20 -3.42 -7.42 9.33
CA ASN A 20 -3.22 -7.17 10.76
C ASN A 20 -2.50 -5.84 11.05
N ALA A 21 -1.66 -5.35 10.13
CA ALA A 21 -1.00 -4.05 10.27
C ALA A 21 -2.01 -2.89 10.35
N HIS A 22 -3.12 -2.98 9.62
CA HIS A 22 -4.11 -1.90 9.50
C HIS A 22 -5.13 -1.84 10.64
N PHE A 23 -5.12 -2.79 11.56
CA PHE A 23 -6.07 -2.83 12.68
C PHE A 23 -5.33 -2.89 14.01
N SER A 24 -5.78 -2.07 14.96
CA SER A 24 -5.44 -2.24 16.37
C SER A 24 -6.52 -3.06 17.07
N THR A 25 -6.09 -3.88 18.03
CA THR A 25 -6.98 -4.52 19.00
C THR A 25 -6.68 -4.07 20.43
N ASP A 26 -5.73 -3.16 20.58
CA ASP A 26 -5.38 -2.57 21.86
C ASP A 26 -6.14 -1.25 21.98
N PRO A 27 -7.13 -1.13 22.89
CA PRO A 27 -7.88 0.10 23.06
C PRO A 27 -7.03 1.27 23.58
N GLU A 28 -5.83 0.99 24.12
CA GLU A 28 -4.90 2.00 24.62
C GLU A 28 -3.90 2.46 23.55
N GLU A 29 -3.78 1.75 22.42
CA GLU A 29 -2.86 2.14 21.33
C GLU A 29 -3.34 3.43 20.68
N THR A 30 -2.48 4.45 20.70
CA THR A 30 -2.75 5.72 20.03
C THR A 30 -2.67 5.57 18.52
N GLY A 31 -3.39 6.41 17.78
CA GLY A 31 -3.30 6.43 16.31
C GLY A 31 -1.87 6.60 15.80
N ALA A 32 -1.05 7.42 16.47
CA ALA A 32 0.35 7.62 16.10
C ALA A 32 1.23 6.38 16.35
N GLU A 33 0.90 5.55 17.35
CA GLU A 33 1.58 4.27 17.58
C GLU A 33 1.20 3.25 16.51
N LEU A 34 -0.10 3.15 16.21
CA LEU A 34 -0.63 2.33 15.13
C LEU A 34 0.00 2.71 13.78
N ASP A 35 0.09 4.00 13.47
CA ASP A 35 0.70 4.48 12.23
C ASP A 35 2.16 4.04 12.12
N ARG A 36 2.97 4.29 13.16
CA ARG A 36 4.39 3.88 13.18
C ARG A 36 4.56 2.38 13.03
N ARG A 37 3.72 1.57 13.70
CA ARG A 37 3.72 0.11 13.57
C ARG A 37 3.38 -0.30 12.14
N THR A 38 2.34 0.31 11.56
CA THR A 38 1.91 0.08 10.17
C THR A 38 3.03 0.41 9.19
N ALA A 39 3.73 1.54 9.33
CA ALA A 39 4.87 1.89 8.45
C ALA A 39 5.93 0.82 8.45
N ARG A 40 6.34 0.37 9.64
CA ARG A 40 7.39 -0.63 9.79
C ARG A 40 6.98 -1.94 9.12
N GLU A 41 5.75 -2.37 9.32
CA GLU A 41 5.24 -3.60 8.73
C GLU A 41 5.13 -3.50 7.20
N LEU A 42 4.62 -2.37 6.70
CA LEU A 42 4.57 -2.09 5.26
C LEU A 42 5.97 -2.04 4.64
N GLN A 43 6.97 -1.46 5.33
CA GLN A 43 8.36 -1.44 4.87
C GLN A 43 8.95 -2.86 4.80
N ALA A 44 8.71 -3.69 5.81
CA ALA A 44 9.18 -5.08 5.80
C ALA A 44 8.54 -5.87 4.64
N LEU A 45 7.21 -5.81 4.51
CA LEU A 45 6.50 -6.49 3.42
C LEU A 45 6.86 -5.92 2.03
N ALA A 46 7.15 -4.62 1.92
CA ALA A 46 7.61 -4.01 0.68
C ALA A 46 9.01 -4.49 0.29
N ALA A 47 9.90 -4.72 1.26
CA ALA A 47 11.20 -5.34 1.01
C ALA A 47 11.06 -6.77 0.45
N ASP A 48 10.00 -7.48 0.86
CA ASP A 48 9.62 -8.80 0.34
C ASP A 48 8.75 -8.72 -0.95
N LEU A 49 8.67 -7.55 -1.59
CA LEU A 49 7.91 -7.31 -2.82
C LEU A 49 6.39 -7.57 -2.71
N HIS A 50 5.81 -7.43 -1.51
CA HIS A 50 4.37 -7.58 -1.34
C HIS A 50 3.59 -6.45 -2.06
N PRO A 51 2.76 -6.75 -3.09
CA PRO A 51 2.23 -5.71 -3.98
C PRO A 51 1.31 -4.70 -3.32
N ARG A 52 0.51 -5.13 -2.33
CA ARG A 52 -0.38 -4.22 -1.58
C ARG A 52 0.40 -3.33 -0.62
N SER A 53 1.47 -3.86 -0.02
CA SER A 53 2.32 -3.06 0.86
C SER A 53 3.11 -2.01 0.09
N LEU A 54 3.63 -2.36 -1.09
CA LEU A 54 4.29 -1.41 -1.99
C LEU A 54 3.37 -0.24 -2.35
N HIS A 55 2.12 -0.54 -2.73
CA HIS A 55 1.10 0.49 -3.05
C HIS A 55 0.76 1.36 -1.84
N ALA A 56 0.48 0.75 -0.69
CA ALA A 56 0.15 1.49 0.53
C ALA A 56 1.31 2.38 1.00
N LEU A 57 2.54 1.84 1.01
CA LEU A 57 3.73 2.58 1.43
C LEU A 57 4.06 3.74 0.47
N ALA A 58 3.81 3.57 -0.84
CA ALA A 58 3.99 4.63 -1.82
C ALA A 58 3.17 5.87 -1.44
N TRP A 59 1.87 5.70 -1.17
CA TRP A 59 0.99 6.81 -0.80
C TRP A 59 1.41 7.50 0.50
N ARG A 60 1.98 6.76 1.45
CA ARG A 60 2.51 7.37 2.69
C ARG A 60 3.75 8.22 2.43
N TYR A 61 4.65 7.77 1.55
CA TYR A 61 5.76 8.62 1.06
C TYR A 61 5.27 9.83 0.26
N ARG A 62 4.11 9.74 -0.41
CA ARG A 62 3.52 10.88 -1.12
C ARG A 62 3.02 11.97 -0.17
N HIS A 63 2.42 11.58 0.95
CA HIS A 63 1.80 12.51 1.91
C HIS A 63 2.75 12.96 3.02
N GLY A 64 3.69 12.12 3.42
CA GLY A 64 4.63 12.42 4.49
C GLY A 64 4.07 12.16 5.90
N ASP A 65 3.09 11.27 6.05
CA ASP A 65 2.31 11.12 7.27
C ASP A 65 3.17 10.65 8.47
N ASP A 66 3.71 9.44 8.37
CA ASP A 66 4.53 8.80 9.39
C ASP A 66 5.89 8.30 8.85
N VAL A 67 6.10 8.53 7.55
CA VAL A 67 7.38 8.45 6.85
C VAL A 67 7.66 9.83 6.24
N PRO A 68 8.90 10.32 6.21
CA PRO A 68 9.21 11.58 5.56
C PRO A 68 8.79 11.57 4.08
N ALA A 69 8.17 12.64 3.60
CA ALA A 69 7.71 12.72 2.22
C ALA A 69 8.88 12.53 1.23
N ASP A 70 8.68 11.64 0.27
CA ASP A 70 9.68 11.30 -0.75
C ASP A 70 8.95 10.95 -2.06
N HIS A 71 8.93 11.93 -2.97
CA HIS A 71 8.20 11.81 -4.24
C HIS A 71 8.88 10.84 -5.21
N ALA A 72 10.19 10.61 -5.08
CA ALA A 72 10.90 9.64 -5.91
C ALA A 72 10.52 8.22 -5.45
N LYS A 73 10.60 7.94 -4.14
CA LYS A 73 10.14 6.66 -3.57
C LYS A 73 8.67 6.38 -3.86
N PHE A 74 7.81 7.40 -3.82
CA PHE A 74 6.42 7.24 -4.22
C PHE A 74 6.30 6.65 -5.63
N LYS A 75 6.99 7.23 -6.63
CA LYS A 75 6.92 6.76 -8.02
C LYS A 75 7.52 5.36 -8.16
N ASP A 76 8.65 5.09 -7.51
CA ASP A 76 9.35 3.81 -7.60
C ASP A 76 8.52 2.66 -7.00
N LEU A 77 7.98 2.85 -5.79
CA LEU A 77 7.15 1.85 -5.11
C LEU A 77 5.84 1.63 -5.85
N LEU A 78 5.22 2.70 -6.35
CA LEU A 78 3.98 2.60 -7.12
C LEU A 78 4.19 1.82 -8.43
N ALA A 79 5.30 2.09 -9.13
CA ALA A 79 5.66 1.36 -10.33
C ALA A 79 5.94 -0.12 -10.03
N ALA A 80 6.65 -0.42 -8.94
CA ALA A 80 6.90 -1.79 -8.52
C ALA A 80 5.60 -2.54 -8.20
N ALA A 81 4.68 -1.93 -7.44
CA ALA A 81 3.37 -2.51 -7.14
C ALA A 81 2.58 -2.80 -8.42
N ALA A 82 2.58 -1.86 -9.38
CA ALA A 82 1.90 -1.98 -10.66
C ALA A 82 2.45 -3.16 -11.50
N LEU A 83 3.79 -3.30 -11.55
CA LEU A 83 4.47 -4.40 -12.25
C LEU A 83 4.14 -5.76 -11.64
N LEU A 84 3.98 -5.83 -10.33
CA LEU A 84 3.61 -7.04 -9.60
C LEU A 84 2.09 -7.32 -9.59
N GLY A 85 1.32 -6.58 -10.39
CA GLY A 85 -0.09 -6.85 -10.63
C GLY A 85 -1.06 -6.20 -9.63
N ASN A 86 -0.61 -5.30 -8.76
CA ASN A 86 -1.51 -4.53 -7.91
C ASN A 86 -2.42 -3.64 -8.79
N LYS A 87 -3.72 -3.99 -8.87
CA LYS A 87 -4.68 -3.30 -9.75
C LYS A 87 -4.80 -1.80 -9.43
N PRO A 88 -4.97 -1.38 -8.15
CA PRO A 88 -4.95 0.04 -7.80
C PRO A 88 -3.70 0.77 -8.25
N ALA A 89 -2.51 0.20 -8.03
CA ALA A 89 -1.25 0.81 -8.43
C ALA A 89 -1.13 1.02 -9.95
N ARG A 90 -1.63 0.08 -10.77
CA ARG A 90 -1.65 0.24 -12.23
C ARG A 90 -2.51 1.42 -12.66
N GLN A 91 -3.67 1.60 -12.05
CA GLN A 91 -4.56 2.72 -12.31
C GLN A 91 -3.93 4.04 -11.88
N ASP A 92 -3.41 4.10 -10.65
CA ASP A 92 -2.75 5.29 -10.10
C ASP A 92 -1.55 5.71 -10.98
N LEU A 93 -0.72 4.73 -11.38
CA LEU A 93 0.41 4.98 -12.27
C LEU A 93 -0.05 5.50 -13.64
N ALA A 94 -1.13 4.94 -14.21
CA ALA A 94 -1.68 5.43 -15.47
C ALA A 94 -2.13 6.88 -15.36
N HIS A 95 -2.82 7.27 -14.29
CA HIS A 95 -3.22 8.66 -14.05
C HIS A 95 -2.04 9.61 -13.83
N ILE A 96 -0.98 9.16 -13.14
CA ILE A 96 0.23 9.95 -12.96
C ILE A 96 0.94 10.17 -14.30
N LEU A 97 1.05 9.13 -15.14
CA LEU A 97 1.66 9.25 -16.46
C LEU A 97 0.84 10.14 -17.39
N GLU A 98 -0.50 10.08 -17.33
CA GLU A 98 -1.37 11.02 -18.05
C GLU A 98 -1.04 12.46 -17.70
N ARG A 99 -1.00 12.77 -16.40
CA ARG A 99 -0.71 14.12 -15.94
C ARG A 99 0.71 14.56 -16.30
N ASP A 100 1.70 13.71 -16.08
CA ASP A 100 3.11 14.04 -16.28
C ASP A 100 3.46 14.18 -17.78
N LEU A 101 2.75 13.48 -18.68
CA LEU A 101 2.95 13.54 -20.15
C LEU A 101 1.94 14.41 -20.90
N GLY A 102 0.93 14.96 -20.21
CA GLY A 102 -0.18 15.68 -20.84
C GLY A 102 -1.08 14.81 -21.73
N LEU A 103 -1.18 13.51 -21.42
CA LEU A 103 -2.02 12.54 -22.13
C LEU A 103 -3.40 12.40 -21.47
N SER A 104 -4.34 11.72 -22.14
CA SER A 104 -5.66 11.41 -21.59
C SER A 104 -6.14 10.01 -21.99
N GLY A 105 -6.88 9.34 -21.10
CA GLY A 105 -7.57 8.06 -21.34
C GLY A 105 -6.81 6.78 -20.99
N LEU A 106 -5.55 6.84 -20.55
CA LEU A 106 -4.82 5.69 -20.00
C LEU A 106 -5.41 5.19 -18.68
N GLY A 107 -5.78 6.08 -17.76
CA GLY A 107 -6.35 5.68 -16.47
C GLY A 107 -7.70 5.00 -16.62
N LYS A 108 -8.50 5.41 -17.63
CA LYS A 108 -9.79 4.79 -17.96
C LYS A 108 -9.68 3.33 -18.40
N ARG A 109 -8.49 2.87 -18.81
CA ARG A 109 -8.24 1.46 -19.16
C ARG A 109 -8.12 0.55 -17.93
N PHE A 110 -8.03 1.15 -16.75
CA PHE A 110 -7.92 0.46 -15.47
C PHE A 110 -8.99 1.01 -14.52
N PRO A 111 -10.28 0.68 -14.70
CA PRO A 111 -11.32 1.13 -13.80
C PRO A 111 -11.11 0.57 -12.38
N ARG A 112 -11.48 1.36 -11.36
CA ARG A 112 -11.48 0.90 -9.97
C ARG A 112 -12.63 -0.11 -9.85
N ASN A 113 -12.38 -1.29 -9.30
CA ASN A 113 -13.42 -2.32 -9.09
C ASN A 113 -14.40 -1.89 -7.97
N GLU A 114 -15.03 -0.71 -8.09
CA GLU A 114 -16.14 -0.25 -7.25
C GLU A 114 -17.50 -0.46 -7.96
N ASP A 115 -17.49 -1.06 -9.17
CA ASP A 115 -18.66 -1.27 -10.03
C ASP A 115 -19.07 -2.76 -10.22
N GLU A 116 -18.65 -3.67 -9.32
CA GLU A 116 -19.17 -5.07 -9.22
C GLU A 116 -19.70 -5.34 -7.81
#